data_AF-A0A524R0M9-F1
#
_entry.id   AF-A0A524R0M9-F1
#
_cell.length_a   1.000
_cell.length_b   1.000
_cell.length_c   1.000
_cell.angle_alpha   90.00
_cell.angle_beta   90.00
_cell.angle_gamma   90.00
#
_symmetry.space_group_name_H-M   'P 1'
#
loop_
_entity.id
_entity.type
_entity.pdbx_description
1 polymer ?
#
loop_
_entity_poly.entity_id
_entity_poly.type
_entity_poly.pdbx_seq_one_letter_code
_entity_poly.pdbx_strand_id
1 'polypeptide(L)'
;MTEITMAGPGAGKTQALTDQINASLKEGTNPYSILPITFSRKAAKVITERTGNAVEGRTFHGFANWLIRLGCGIRNEDVPMIIADKEQERMIERAILEAGDPYIEREEAQQVLDEIRVFNRPKNEVRPDLLEAAERYLKLLDSENKVDFTRILERGALELADPRVREKVMTIYTEVLVDEAHDMNPYLDFPLI
;
A
#
# COMPACT_ATOMS: atom_id res chain seq x y z
N MET A 1 20.16 6.25 12.42
CA MET A 1 20.67 5.00 11.84
C MET A 1 19.45 4.21 11.41
N THR A 2 19.32 3.89 10.13
CA THR A 2 18.27 2.99 9.65
C THR A 2 18.81 1.57 9.84
N GLU A 3 18.31 0.86 10.84
CA GLU A 3 18.74 -0.51 11.13
C GLU A 3 17.70 -1.48 10.54
N ILE A 4 18.07 -2.17 9.45
CA ILE A 4 17.22 -3.18 8.82
C ILE A 4 17.67 -4.55 9.34
N THR A 5 16.93 -5.09 10.31
CA THR A 5 17.19 -6.42 10.85
C THR A 5 16.61 -7.48 9.91
N MET A 6 17.42 -8.01 8.99
CA MET A 6 17.07 -9.19 8.21
C MET A 6 17.24 -10.47 9.05
N ALA A 7 16.15 -11.16 9.38
CA ALA A 7 16.22 -12.54 9.88
C ALA A 7 15.57 -13.53 8.88
N GLY A 8 15.65 -14.84 9.12
CA GLY A 8 14.98 -15.86 8.30
C GLY A 8 13.54 -16.16 8.76
N PRO A 9 12.74 -16.87 7.95
CA PRO A 9 11.39 -17.32 8.34
C PRO A 9 11.44 -18.15 9.63
N GLY A 10 10.52 -17.88 10.58
CA GLY A 10 10.46 -18.60 11.85
C GLY A 10 11.48 -18.18 12.92
N ALA A 11 12.34 -17.19 12.65
CA ALA A 11 13.37 -16.72 13.59
C ALA A 11 12.86 -15.79 14.72
N GLY A 12 11.53 -15.62 14.86
CA GLY A 12 10.96 -14.72 15.86
C GLY A 12 11.08 -13.24 15.51
N LYS A 13 11.06 -12.86 14.22
CA LYS A 13 11.13 -11.46 13.75
C LYS A 13 10.08 -10.57 14.39
N THR A 14 8.81 -10.98 14.37
CA THR A 14 7.74 -10.25 15.03
C THR A 14 7.98 -10.13 16.54
N GLN A 15 8.61 -11.12 17.18
CA GLN A 15 9.01 -11.03 18.60
C GLN A 15 10.09 -9.97 18.80
N ALA A 16 11.17 -10.03 18.01
CA ALA A 16 12.26 -9.06 18.07
C ALA A 16 11.77 -7.63 17.82
N LEU A 17 10.90 -7.43 16.82
CA LEU A 17 10.28 -6.13 16.54
C LEU A 17 9.44 -5.66 17.72
N THR A 18 8.62 -6.52 18.34
CA THR A 18 7.84 -6.13 19.52
C THR A 18 8.71 -5.86 20.75
N ASP A 19 9.82 -6.58 20.91
CA ASP A 19 10.77 -6.36 22.00
C ASP A 19 11.49 -5.02 21.83
N GLN A 20 11.87 -4.66 20.61
CA GLN A 20 12.42 -3.34 20.27
C GLN A 20 11.42 -2.24 20.61
N ILE A 21 10.17 -2.35 20.17
CA ILE A 21 9.14 -1.34 20.48
C ILE A 21 8.96 -1.20 22.00
N ASN A 22 8.88 -2.32 22.72
CA ASN A 22 8.75 -2.30 24.18
C ASN A 22 9.97 -1.70 24.88
N ALA A 23 11.17 -1.82 24.31
CA ALA A 23 12.36 -1.11 24.79
C ALA A 23 12.23 0.40 24.58
N SER A 24 11.88 0.86 23.36
CA SER A 24 11.63 2.27 23.06
C SER A 24 10.57 2.89 24.00
N LEU A 25 9.49 2.15 24.28
CA LEU A 25 8.43 2.57 25.21
C LEU A 25 8.95 2.72 26.65
N LYS A 26 9.78 1.78 27.13
CA LYS A 26 10.39 1.86 28.47
C LYS A 26 11.35 3.05 28.60
N GLU A 27 12.00 3.44 27.51
CA GLU A 27 12.87 4.61 27.44
C GLU A 27 12.09 5.93 27.34
N GLY A 28 10.76 5.89 27.24
CA GLY A 28 9.89 7.06 27.25
C GLY A 28 9.51 7.58 25.86
N THR A 29 9.75 6.79 24.79
CA THR A 29 9.28 7.13 23.45
C THR A 29 7.76 7.24 23.43
N ASN A 30 7.23 8.28 22.79
CA ASN A 30 5.79 8.45 22.65
C ASN A 30 5.21 7.30 21.79
N PRO A 31 4.26 6.50 22.28
CA PRO A 31 3.70 5.39 21.51
C PRO A 31 3.10 5.82 20.15
N TYR A 32 2.58 7.03 20.06
CA TYR A 32 2.01 7.57 18.82
C TYR A 32 3.05 7.94 17.76
N SER A 33 4.35 7.98 18.12
CA SER A 33 5.43 8.26 17.18
C SER A 33 6.17 7.01 16.69
N ILE A 34 5.69 5.83 17.04
CA ILE A 34 6.22 4.54 16.60
C ILE A 34 5.28 3.97 15.53
N LEU A 35 5.82 3.65 14.35
CA LEU A 35 5.09 3.05 13.22
C LEU A 35 5.61 1.64 12.91
N PRO A 36 4.99 0.60 13.48
CA PRO A 36 5.23 -0.76 13.04
C PRO A 36 4.37 -1.13 11.83
N ILE A 37 5.02 -1.61 10.76
CA ILE A 37 4.42 -2.03 9.50
C ILE A 37 4.71 -3.52 9.25
N THR A 38 3.74 -4.26 8.70
CA THR A 38 3.87 -5.68 8.33
C THR A 38 3.00 -6.02 7.11
N PHE A 39 3.06 -7.26 6.61
CA PHE A 39 2.25 -7.71 5.47
C PHE A 39 0.85 -8.19 5.86
N SER A 40 0.69 -8.76 7.05
CA SER A 40 -0.55 -9.45 7.42
C SER A 40 -1.30 -8.75 8.55
N ARG A 41 -2.64 -8.77 8.47
CA ARG A 41 -3.51 -8.30 9.56
C ARG A 41 -3.27 -9.08 10.85
N LYS A 42 -2.90 -10.36 10.74
CA LYS A 42 -2.55 -11.22 11.88
C LYS A 42 -1.30 -10.71 12.59
N ALA A 43 -0.22 -10.44 11.86
CA ALA A 43 1.01 -9.88 12.44
C ALA A 43 0.77 -8.50 13.04
N ALA A 44 0.01 -7.63 12.35
CA ALA A 44 -0.34 -6.31 12.85
C ALA A 44 -1.07 -6.40 14.21
N LYS A 45 -2.05 -7.32 14.32
CA LYS A 45 -2.75 -7.59 15.58
C LYS A 45 -1.81 -8.11 16.67
N VAL A 46 -0.91 -9.05 16.34
CA VAL A 46 0.09 -9.58 17.29
C VAL A 46 1.01 -8.48 17.79
N ILE A 47 1.45 -7.55 16.94
CA ILE A 47 2.26 -6.40 17.33
C ILE A 47 1.51 -5.51 18.32
N THR A 48 0.25 -5.17 18.02
CA THR A 48 -0.59 -4.37 18.92
C THR A 48 -0.77 -5.06 20.27
N GLU A 49 -1.07 -6.35 20.29
CA GLU A 49 -1.28 -7.11 21.53
C GLU A 49 0.00 -7.20 22.38
N ARG A 50 1.16 -7.43 21.75
CA ARG A 50 2.45 -7.59 22.43
C ARG A 50 3.06 -6.29 22.95
N THR A 51 2.60 -5.14 22.46
CA THR A 51 2.96 -3.82 22.99
C THR A 51 1.97 -3.36 24.06
N GLY A 52 1.10 -4.25 24.56
CA GLY A 52 0.10 -3.91 25.57
C GLY A 52 -1.00 -2.98 25.05
N ASN A 53 -1.25 -2.99 23.73
CA ASN A 53 -2.12 -2.04 23.02
C ASN A 53 -1.64 -0.58 23.08
N ALA A 54 -0.36 -0.34 23.41
CA ALA A 54 0.21 1.00 23.39
C ALA A 54 0.48 1.52 21.97
N VAL A 55 0.88 0.62 21.06
CA VAL A 55 1.23 0.95 19.67
C VAL A 55 0.38 0.14 18.70
N GLU A 56 -0.20 0.80 17.70
CA GLU A 56 -1.02 0.14 16.67
C GLU A 56 -0.13 -0.44 15.56
N GLY A 57 -0.11 -1.77 15.44
CA GLY A 57 0.44 -2.47 14.27
C GLY A 57 -0.38 -2.15 13.02
N ARG A 58 0.29 -1.79 11.92
CA ARG A 58 -0.33 -1.53 10.61
C ARG A 58 0.15 -2.52 9.56
N THR A 59 -0.70 -2.80 8.58
CA THR A 59 -0.22 -3.40 7.32
C THR A 59 0.27 -2.32 6.38
N PHE A 60 1.06 -2.67 5.34
CA PHE A 60 1.41 -1.74 4.26
C PHE A 60 0.17 -1.05 3.66
N HIS A 61 -0.88 -1.83 3.34
CA HIS A 61 -2.15 -1.29 2.85
C HIS A 61 -2.85 -0.37 3.88
N GLY A 62 -2.76 -0.72 5.16
CA GLY A 62 -3.30 0.10 6.24
C GLY A 62 -2.58 1.45 6.36
N PHE A 63 -1.25 1.46 6.23
CA PHE A 63 -0.45 2.68 6.22
C PHE A 63 -0.67 3.50 4.95
N ALA A 64 -0.71 2.88 3.78
CA ALA A 64 -1.00 3.54 2.52
C ALA A 64 -2.39 4.20 2.53
N ASN A 65 -3.42 3.52 3.04
CA ASN A 65 -4.75 4.13 3.22
C ASN A 65 -4.75 5.30 4.21
N TRP A 66 -3.90 5.24 5.25
CA TRP A 66 -3.72 6.38 6.16
C TRP A 66 -3.05 7.56 5.45
N LEU A 67 -2.03 7.33 4.61
CA LEU A 67 -1.40 8.36 3.77
C LEU A 67 -2.39 9.01 2.81
N ILE A 68 -3.25 8.22 2.17
CA ILE A 68 -4.33 8.72 1.31
C ILE A 68 -5.24 9.69 2.07
N ARG A 69 -5.71 9.28 3.25
CA ARG A 69 -6.57 10.13 4.09
C ARG A 69 -5.87 11.40 4.54
N LEU A 70 -4.59 11.29 4.88
CA LEU A 70 -3.78 12.43 5.28
C LEU A 70 -3.62 13.44 4.12
N GLY A 71 -3.25 12.96 2.93
CA GLY A 71 -3.09 13.80 1.75
C GLY A 71 -4.39 14.45 1.30
N CYS A 72 -5.49 13.70 1.23
CA CYS A 72 -6.82 14.24 0.96
C CYS A 72 -7.20 15.31 2.00
N GLY A 73 -6.93 15.07 3.29
CA GLY A 73 -7.17 16.04 4.35
C GLY A 73 -6.36 17.33 4.20
N ILE A 74 -5.08 17.23 3.82
CA ILE A 74 -4.21 18.39 3.56
C ILE A 74 -4.72 19.22 2.37
N ARG A 75 -5.27 18.56 1.35
CA ARG A 75 -5.78 19.21 0.12
C ARG A 75 -7.27 19.56 0.18
N ASN A 76 -7.98 19.18 1.25
CA ASN A 76 -9.42 19.31 1.38
C ASN A 76 -10.19 18.62 0.22
N GLU A 77 -9.77 17.38 -0.08
CA GLU A 77 -10.35 16.50 -1.10
C GLU A 77 -11.11 15.35 -0.45
N ASP A 78 -12.05 14.77 -1.20
CA ASP A 78 -12.74 13.54 -0.79
C ASP A 78 -11.80 12.33 -0.85
N VAL A 79 -11.86 11.49 0.18
CA VAL A 79 -11.10 10.23 0.23
C VAL A 79 -11.68 9.24 -0.80
N PRO A 80 -10.85 8.60 -1.65
CA PRO A 80 -11.35 7.66 -2.64
C PRO A 80 -12.03 6.45 -2.01
N MET A 81 -13.07 5.96 -2.67
CA MET A 81 -13.78 4.74 -2.28
C MET A 81 -12.94 3.50 -2.64
N ILE A 82 -12.67 2.65 -1.66
CA ILE A 82 -12.04 1.35 -1.90
C ILE A 82 -13.10 0.41 -2.49
N ILE A 83 -12.85 -0.09 -3.70
CA ILE A 83 -13.75 -1.03 -4.37
C ILE A 83 -13.40 -2.48 -4.03
N ALA A 84 -14.43 -3.33 -4.00
CA ALA A 84 -14.27 -4.78 -3.85
C ALA A 84 -14.12 -5.45 -5.22
N ASP A 85 -13.63 -6.70 -5.23
CA ASP A 85 -13.33 -7.47 -6.44
C ASP A 85 -14.48 -7.42 -7.46
N LYS A 86 -15.73 -7.70 -7.06
CA LYS A 86 -16.89 -7.67 -7.98
C LYS A 86 -17.14 -6.31 -8.63
N GLU A 87 -16.80 -5.21 -7.95
CA GLU A 87 -16.93 -3.88 -8.53
C GLU A 87 -15.75 -3.57 -9.46
N GLN A 88 -14.55 -3.99 -9.08
CA GLN A 88 -13.38 -3.96 -9.97
C GLN A 88 -13.64 -4.73 -11.26
N GLU A 89 -14.20 -5.94 -11.20
CA GLU A 89 -14.54 -6.75 -12.37
C GLU A 89 -15.45 -5.99 -13.34
N ARG A 90 -16.52 -5.37 -12.82
CA ARG A 90 -17.44 -4.55 -13.63
C ARG A 90 -16.77 -3.32 -14.24
N MET A 91 -15.85 -2.69 -13.51
CA MET A 91 -15.11 -1.54 -14.02
C MET A 91 -14.12 -1.93 -15.11
N ILE A 92 -13.51 -3.12 -15.03
CA ILE A 92 -12.65 -3.66 -16.09
C ILE A 92 -13.49 -3.98 -17.35
N GLU A 93 -14.63 -4.64 -17.19
CA GLU A 93 -15.56 -4.89 -18.31
C GLU A 93 -15.98 -3.58 -19.00
N ARG A 94 -16.29 -2.55 -18.22
CA ARG A 94 -16.62 -1.22 -18.77
C ARG A 94 -15.42 -0.59 -19.48
N ALA A 95 -14.21 -0.71 -18.93
CA ALA A 95 -12.99 -0.21 -19.55
C ALA A 95 -12.70 -0.87 -20.91
N ILE A 96 -12.95 -2.18 -21.02
CA ILE A 96 -12.82 -2.94 -22.28
C ILE A 96 -13.81 -2.41 -23.32
N LEU A 97 -15.08 -2.22 -22.94
CA LEU A 97 -16.11 -1.67 -23.84
C LEU A 97 -15.75 -0.25 -24.30
N GLU A 98 -15.22 0.59 -23.40
CA GLU A 98 -14.78 1.96 -23.72
C GLU A 98 -13.49 2.01 -24.57
N ALA A 99 -12.64 0.98 -24.49
CA ALA A 99 -11.46 0.83 -25.32
C ALA A 99 -11.81 0.44 -26.77
N GLY A 100 -13.01 -0.09 -27.00
CA GLY A 100 -13.55 -0.37 -28.33
C GLY A 100 -13.14 -1.72 -28.93
N ASP A 101 -12.57 -2.63 -28.13
CA ASP A 101 -12.26 -3.99 -28.55
C ASP A 101 -13.08 -5.02 -27.72
N PRO A 102 -14.21 -5.52 -28.26
CA PRO A 102 -15.08 -6.44 -27.55
C PRO A 102 -14.54 -7.87 -27.47
N TYR A 103 -13.38 -8.16 -28.08
CA TYR A 103 -12.76 -9.49 -28.06
C TYR A 103 -11.75 -9.66 -26.93
N ILE A 104 -11.44 -8.59 -26.19
CA ILE A 104 -10.61 -8.67 -25.00
C ILE A 104 -11.40 -9.35 -23.89
N GLU A 105 -10.88 -10.46 -23.39
CA GLU A 105 -11.43 -11.11 -22.21
C GLU A 105 -11.00 -10.35 -20.94
N ARG A 106 -11.88 -10.30 -19.94
CA ARG A 106 -11.64 -9.61 -18.66
C ARG A 106 -10.38 -10.11 -17.98
N GLU A 107 -10.13 -11.41 -18.02
CA GLU A 107 -8.95 -12.07 -17.44
C GLU A 107 -7.65 -11.61 -18.11
N GLU A 108 -7.64 -11.39 -19.43
CA GLU A 108 -6.47 -10.85 -20.14
C GLU A 108 -6.18 -9.41 -19.69
N ALA A 109 -7.21 -8.57 -19.57
CA ALA A 109 -7.06 -7.20 -19.10
C ALA A 109 -6.57 -7.15 -17.64
N GLN A 110 -7.12 -8.00 -16.77
CA GLN A 110 -6.67 -8.13 -15.38
C GLN A 110 -5.22 -8.59 -15.29
N GLN A 111 -4.81 -9.58 -16.09
CA GLN A 111 -3.42 -10.03 -16.13
C GLN A 111 -2.47 -8.90 -16.53
N VAL A 112 -2.82 -8.11 -17.55
CA VAL A 112 -2.01 -6.96 -17.98
C VAL A 112 -1.94 -5.88 -16.90
N LEU A 113 -3.03 -5.63 -16.17
CA LEU A 113 -3.01 -4.73 -15.02
C LEU A 113 -1.98 -5.20 -13.99
N ASP A 114 -1.96 -6.48 -13.64
CA ASP A 114 -1.01 -7.03 -12.66
C ASP A 114 0.44 -6.98 -13.19
N GLU A 115 0.66 -7.32 -14.46
CA GLU A 115 1.98 -7.21 -15.11
C GLU A 115 2.55 -5.80 -15.06
N ILE A 116 1.75 -4.78 -15.38
CA ILE A 116 2.18 -3.38 -15.38
C ILE A 116 2.37 -2.87 -13.95
N ARG A 117 1.45 -3.21 -13.03
CA ARG A 117 1.34 -2.54 -11.73
C ARG A 117 2.10 -3.24 -10.62
N VAL A 118 2.09 -4.57 -10.62
CA VAL A 118 2.73 -5.40 -9.59
C VAL A 118 4.13 -5.82 -10.02
N PHE A 119 4.30 -6.13 -11.31
CA PHE A 119 5.57 -6.63 -11.85
C PHE A 119 6.36 -5.59 -12.63
N ASN A 120 5.86 -4.35 -12.74
CA ASN A 120 6.49 -3.23 -13.44
C ASN A 120 6.92 -3.58 -14.88
N ARG A 121 6.11 -4.38 -15.59
CA ARG A 121 6.33 -4.71 -17.00
C ARG A 121 6.32 -3.42 -17.83
N PRO A 122 7.34 -3.18 -18.67
CA PRO A 122 7.35 -2.01 -19.54
C PRO A 122 6.14 -1.97 -20.46
N LYS A 123 5.41 -0.85 -20.48
CA LYS A 123 4.17 -0.69 -21.26
C LYS A 123 4.35 -0.96 -22.76
N ASN A 124 5.54 -0.70 -23.31
CA ASN A 124 5.88 -0.94 -24.72
C ASN A 124 6.02 -2.44 -25.07
N GLU A 125 6.04 -3.33 -24.08
CA GLU A 125 6.07 -4.79 -24.26
C GLU A 125 4.68 -5.43 -24.17
N VAL A 126 3.64 -4.63 -23.93
CA VAL A 126 2.24 -5.07 -23.77
C VAL A 126 1.49 -4.88 -25.10
N ARG A 127 0.54 -5.78 -25.39
CA ARG A 127 -0.34 -5.68 -26.56
C ARG A 127 -1.10 -4.33 -26.51
N PRO A 128 -1.10 -3.50 -27.57
CA PRO A 128 -1.62 -2.13 -27.49
C PRO A 128 -3.09 -2.00 -27.08
N ASP A 129 -3.94 -2.92 -27.52
CA ASP A 129 -5.36 -3.03 -27.17
C ASP A 129 -5.57 -3.34 -25.68
N LEU A 130 -4.81 -4.28 -25.12
CA LEU A 130 -4.83 -4.60 -23.69
C LEU A 130 -4.29 -3.43 -22.85
N LEU A 131 -3.24 -2.76 -23.33
CA LEU A 131 -2.71 -1.57 -22.68
C LEU A 131 -3.76 -0.45 -22.64
N GLU A 132 -4.46 -0.19 -23.74
CA GLU A 132 -5.55 0.81 -23.78
C GLU A 132 -6.65 0.44 -22.78
N ALA A 133 -7.09 -0.82 -22.72
CA ALA A 133 -8.08 -1.28 -21.74
C ALA A 133 -7.59 -1.08 -20.29
N ALA A 134 -6.33 -1.39 -20.00
CA ALA A 134 -5.72 -1.17 -18.69
C ALA A 134 -5.69 0.33 -18.32
N GLU A 135 -5.27 1.19 -19.25
CA GLU A 135 -5.23 2.63 -19.02
C GLU A 135 -6.62 3.25 -18.88
N ARG A 136 -7.63 2.73 -19.60
CA ARG A 136 -9.03 3.11 -19.43
C ARG A 136 -9.53 2.76 -18.05
N TYR A 137 -9.23 1.56 -17.56
CA TYR A 137 -9.59 1.15 -16.22
C TYR A 137 -9.01 2.10 -15.14
N LEU A 138 -7.73 2.46 -15.24
CA LEU A 138 -7.10 3.38 -14.29
C LEU A 138 -7.72 4.80 -14.36
N LYS A 139 -8.05 5.28 -15.56
CA LYS A 139 -8.76 6.56 -15.75
C LYS A 139 -10.17 6.51 -15.14
N LEU A 140 -10.87 5.39 -15.27
CA LEU A 140 -12.20 5.22 -14.67
C LEU A 140 -12.13 5.27 -13.15
N LEU A 141 -11.15 4.59 -12.53
CA LEU A 141 -10.91 4.70 -11.09
C LEU A 141 -10.71 6.15 -10.66
N ASP A 142 -9.84 6.90 -11.34
CA ASP A 142 -9.57 8.29 -10.98
C ASP A 142 -10.80 9.19 -11.17
N SER A 143 -11.53 9.04 -12.28
CA SER A 143 -12.72 9.86 -12.58
C SER A 143 -13.88 9.64 -11.62
N GLU A 144 -13.97 8.44 -11.00
CA GLU A 144 -15.01 8.10 -10.03
C GLU A 144 -14.53 8.22 -8.58
N ASN A 145 -13.33 8.75 -8.36
CA ASN A 145 -12.67 8.81 -7.05
C ASN A 145 -12.68 7.44 -6.33
N LYS A 146 -12.23 6.41 -7.05
CA LYS A 146 -12.18 5.01 -6.60
C LYS A 146 -10.75 4.49 -6.59
N VAL A 147 -10.52 3.47 -5.77
CA VAL A 147 -9.22 2.79 -5.65
C VAL A 147 -9.45 1.29 -5.47
N ASP A 148 -8.79 0.46 -6.26
CA ASP A 148 -8.76 -0.99 -6.03
C ASP A 148 -7.68 -1.37 -5.00
N PHE A 149 -7.66 -2.63 -4.57
CA PHE A 149 -6.73 -3.08 -3.52
C PHE A 149 -5.26 -2.83 -3.88
N THR A 150 -4.85 -3.18 -5.11
CA THR A 150 -3.49 -2.95 -5.62
C THR A 150 -3.14 -1.46 -5.65
N ARG A 151 -4.10 -0.59 -6.02
CA ARG A 151 -3.90 0.86 -6.18
C ARG A 151 -3.78 1.57 -4.85
N ILE A 152 -4.20 0.95 -3.74
CA ILE A 152 -4.00 1.54 -2.40
C ILE A 152 -2.51 1.80 -2.17
N LEU A 153 -1.64 0.85 -2.50
CA LEU A 153 -0.19 1.01 -2.32
C LEU A 153 0.39 2.04 -3.29
N GLU A 154 0.04 1.96 -4.58
CA GLU A 154 0.44 2.93 -5.60
C GLU A 154 0.07 4.36 -5.20
N ARG A 155 -1.19 4.56 -4.78
CA ARG A 155 -1.70 5.86 -4.37
C ARG A 155 -1.05 6.31 -3.06
N GLY A 156 -0.88 5.42 -2.09
CA GLY A 156 -0.15 5.74 -0.86
C GLY A 156 1.27 6.25 -1.13
N ALA A 157 1.98 5.64 -2.07
CA ALA A 157 3.32 6.08 -2.49
C ALA A 157 3.29 7.46 -3.14
N LEU A 158 2.29 7.74 -3.99
CA LEU A 158 2.10 9.07 -4.58
C LEU A 158 1.83 10.14 -3.50
N GLU A 159 1.04 9.80 -2.47
CA GLU A 159 0.77 10.71 -1.36
C GLU A 159 2.06 10.99 -0.57
N LEU A 160 2.89 9.98 -0.31
CA LEU A 160 4.17 10.15 0.38
C LEU A 160 5.19 10.96 -0.44
N ALA A 161 5.08 10.98 -1.77
CA ALA A 161 5.89 11.81 -2.64
C ALA A 161 5.59 13.31 -2.47
N ASP A 162 4.36 13.69 -2.08
CA ASP A 162 3.98 15.08 -1.77
C ASP A 162 4.78 15.58 -0.54
N PRO A 163 5.58 16.65 -0.67
CA PRO A 163 6.37 17.18 0.43
C PRO A 163 5.56 17.51 1.69
N ARG A 164 4.31 17.96 1.53
CA ARG A 164 3.43 18.34 2.66
C ARG A 164 3.02 17.11 3.48
N VAL A 165 2.74 16.01 2.80
CA VAL A 165 2.41 14.72 3.44
C VAL A 165 3.66 14.18 4.13
N ARG A 166 4.80 14.16 3.44
CA ARG A 166 6.07 13.67 4.00
C ARG A 166 6.51 14.44 5.24
N GLU A 167 6.41 15.77 5.23
CA GLU A 167 6.72 16.61 6.40
C GLU A 167 5.82 16.24 7.59
N LYS A 168 4.53 16.02 7.33
CA LYS A 168 3.59 15.62 8.38
C LYS A 168 3.86 14.22 8.91
N VAL A 169 4.21 13.27 8.04
CA VAL A 169 4.63 11.91 8.40
C VAL A 169 5.86 11.95 9.30
N MET A 170 6.92 12.68 8.90
CA MET A 170 8.16 12.82 9.67
C MET A 170 7.97 13.54 11.01
N THR A 171 6.94 14.38 11.12
CA THR A 171 6.57 15.02 12.40
C THR A 171 5.86 14.06 13.34
N ILE A 172 5.06 13.13 12.80
CA ILE A 172 4.28 12.18 13.59
C ILE A 172 5.16 11.01 14.02
N TYR A 173 5.86 10.39 13.06
CA TYR A 173 6.60 9.16 13.28
C TYR A 173 8.10 9.43 13.38
N THR A 174 8.68 9.10 14.53
CA THR A 174 10.11 9.21 14.81
C THR A 174 10.81 7.86 14.72
N GLU A 175 10.07 6.77 14.81
CA GLU A 175 10.55 5.39 14.69
C GLU A 175 9.65 4.63 13.72
N VAL A 176 10.24 4.02 12.68
CA VAL A 176 9.52 3.18 11.71
C VAL A 176 10.16 1.80 11.75
N LEU A 177 9.36 0.77 12.02
CA LEU A 177 9.81 -0.62 12.07
C LEU A 177 9.02 -1.43 11.05
N VAL A 178 9.71 -2.23 10.24
CA VAL A 178 9.08 -3.03 9.19
C VAL A 178 9.34 -4.50 9.48
N ASP A 179 8.28 -5.24 9.78
CA ASP A 179 8.32 -6.70 9.91
C ASP A 179 8.41 -7.33 8.53
N GLU A 180 9.13 -8.45 8.45
CA GLU A 180 9.26 -9.26 7.22
C GLU A 180 9.72 -8.47 5.98
N ALA A 181 10.59 -7.45 6.10
CA ALA A 181 11.06 -6.62 4.99
C ALA A 181 11.55 -7.38 3.73
N HIS A 182 11.95 -8.64 3.87
CA HIS A 182 12.29 -9.53 2.75
C HIS A 182 11.11 -9.99 1.86
N ASP A 183 9.87 -9.90 2.35
CA ASP A 183 8.65 -10.28 1.62
C ASP A 183 8.10 -9.10 0.79
N MET A 184 8.79 -7.96 0.80
CA MET A 184 8.43 -6.76 0.05
C MET A 184 8.51 -7.00 -1.45
N ASN A 185 7.47 -6.58 -2.17
CA ASN A 185 7.58 -6.35 -3.58
C ASN A 185 8.41 -5.07 -3.81
N PRO A 186 9.59 -5.16 -4.44
CA PRO A 186 10.46 -4.01 -4.65
C PRO A 186 9.83 -2.92 -5.53
N TYR A 187 8.80 -3.25 -6.32
CA TYR A 187 8.12 -2.31 -7.20
C TYR A 187 6.93 -1.63 -6.54
N LEU A 188 6.22 -2.33 -5.65
CA LEU A 188 4.94 -1.87 -5.11
C LEU A 188 5.05 -1.40 -3.65
N ASP A 189 5.80 -2.11 -2.81
CA ASP A 189 5.87 -1.85 -1.37
C ASP A 189 7.05 -0.93 -0.99
N PHE A 190 8.17 -1.05 -1.72
CA PHE A 190 9.40 -0.28 -1.43
C PHE A 190 9.22 1.24 -1.44
N PRO A 191 8.40 1.84 -2.34
CA PRO A 191 8.17 3.29 -2.33
C PRO A 191 7.53 3.85 -1.04
N LEU A 192 7.06 3.00 -0.12
CA LEU A 192 6.44 3.41 1.14
C LEU A 192 7.42 3.49 2.33
N ILE A 193 8.68 3.09 2.16
CA ILE A 193 9.74 3.09 3.20
C ILE A 193 10.86 4.05 2.79
#